data_AF-A0A2K2DAK5-F1
#
_entry.id   AF-A0A2K2DAK5-F1
#
_cell.length_a   1.000
_cell.length_b   1.000
_cell.length_c   1.000
_cell.angle_alpha   90.00
_cell.angle_beta   90.00
_cell.angle_gamma   90.00
#
_symmetry.space_group_name_H-M   'P 1'
#
loop_
_entity.id
_entity.type
_entity.pdbx_description
1 polymer ?
#
loop_
_entity_poly.entity_id
_entity_poly.type
_entity_poly.pdbx_seq_one_letter_code
_entity_poly.pdbx_strand_id
1 'polypeptide(L)'
;MAATAWRKNCTVHDGITDGVWIHALRGKISNAVQLDEFVSLWLRLQAMVLYPGTHDSISWRWTFHGNYTSSSAYKAQFLGSMHAQHTSTV
;
A
#
# COMPACT_ATOMS: atom_id res chain seq x y z
N MET A 1 -22.30 -16.06 3.92
CA MET A 1 -20.95 -15.46 3.87
C MET A 1 -20.92 -14.47 2.71
N ALA A 2 -21.26 -13.21 2.93
CA ALA A 2 -21.18 -12.18 1.89
C ALA A 2 -19.83 -11.49 2.02
N ALA A 3 -18.98 -11.62 1.00
CA ALA A 3 -17.75 -10.83 0.91
C ALA A 3 -18.15 -9.40 0.55
N THR A 4 -18.09 -8.48 1.51
CA THR A 4 -18.36 -7.06 1.27
C THR A 4 -17.23 -6.50 0.41
N ALA A 5 -17.45 -6.39 -0.89
CA ALA A 5 -16.52 -5.74 -1.79
C ALA A 5 -16.36 -4.26 -1.40
N TRP A 6 -15.12 -3.80 -1.27
CA TRP A 6 -14.79 -2.41 -0.95
C TRP A 6 -15.31 -1.47 -2.05
N ARG A 7 -15.77 -0.27 -1.67
CA ARG A 7 -16.20 0.75 -2.63
C ARG A 7 -14.99 1.17 -3.47
N LYS A 8 -15.08 1.00 -4.79
CA LYS A 8 -14.08 1.55 -5.72
C LYS A 8 -14.07 3.09 -5.58
N ASN A 9 -12.90 3.70 -5.71
CA ASN A 9 -12.68 5.16 -5.62
C ASN A 9 -12.84 5.79 -4.22
N CYS A 10 -12.66 5.04 -3.13
CA CYS A 10 -12.52 5.64 -1.80
C CYS A 10 -11.15 6.34 -1.73
N THR A 11 -11.14 7.67 -1.52
CA THR A 11 -9.89 8.42 -1.38
C THR A 11 -9.31 8.25 0.02
N VAL A 12 -8.02 8.58 0.19
CA VAL A 12 -7.39 8.62 1.53
C VAL A 12 -8.12 9.60 2.44
N HIS A 13 -8.54 10.75 1.89
CA HIS A 13 -9.36 11.72 2.58
C HIS A 13 -10.67 11.09 3.09
N ASP A 14 -11.42 10.40 2.24
CA ASP A 14 -12.69 9.76 2.64
C ASP A 14 -12.48 8.64 3.66
N GLY A 15 -11.35 7.91 3.57
CA GLY A 15 -11.01 6.84 4.50
C GLY A 15 -10.63 7.33 5.88
N ILE A 16 -9.89 8.44 5.97
CA ILE A 16 -9.47 9.05 7.24
C ILE A 16 -10.62 9.81 7.89
N THR A 17 -11.43 10.51 7.08
CA THR A 17 -12.63 11.21 7.55
C THR A 17 -13.55 10.25 8.26
N ASP A 18 -13.98 10.60 9.48
CA ASP A 18 -14.88 9.81 10.34
C ASP A 18 -14.41 8.37 10.66
N GLY A 19 -13.13 8.04 10.44
CA GLY A 19 -12.58 6.71 10.73
C GLY A 19 -13.15 5.59 9.87
N VAL A 20 -13.63 5.89 8.66
CA VAL A 20 -14.23 4.92 7.73
C VAL A 20 -13.31 3.73 7.44
N TRP A 21 -11.99 3.96 7.43
CA TRP A 21 -10.98 2.92 7.25
C TRP A 21 -11.05 1.78 8.28
N ILE A 22 -11.57 1.99 9.49
CA ILE A 22 -11.72 0.94 10.50
C ILE A 22 -12.65 -0.17 10.00
N HIS A 23 -13.72 0.20 9.29
CA HIS A 23 -14.66 -0.77 8.72
C HIS A 23 -13.98 -1.70 7.71
N ALA A 24 -12.91 -1.24 7.04
CA ALA A 24 -12.11 -2.05 6.13
C ALA A 24 -11.42 -3.23 6.82
N LEU A 25 -11.09 -3.06 8.09
CA LEU A 25 -10.30 -3.99 8.90
C LEU A 25 -11.16 -4.84 9.83
N ARG A 26 -12.45 -4.52 9.95
CA ARG A 26 -13.39 -5.27 10.78
C ARG A 26 -13.40 -6.75 10.36
N GLY A 27 -13.19 -7.64 11.33
CA GLY A 27 -13.14 -9.08 11.12
C GLY A 27 -11.88 -9.61 10.44
N LYS A 28 -10.88 -8.76 10.18
CA LYS A 28 -9.57 -9.17 9.60
C LYS A 28 -8.45 -9.25 10.65
N ILE A 29 -8.66 -8.66 11.83
CA ILE A 29 -7.74 -8.73 12.97
C ILE A 29 -8.03 -10.04 13.71
N SER A 30 -7.08 -10.97 13.69
CA SER A 30 -7.24 -12.32 14.24
C SER A 30 -6.31 -12.64 15.41
N ASN A 31 -5.26 -11.84 15.64
CA ASN A 31 -4.28 -12.07 16.70
C ASN A 31 -3.85 -10.77 17.38
N ALA A 32 -3.16 -10.92 18.52
CA ALA A 32 -2.72 -9.80 19.35
C ALA A 32 -1.72 -8.86 18.65
N VAL A 33 -0.87 -9.39 17.76
CA VAL A 33 0.10 -8.57 17.01
C VAL A 33 -0.65 -7.64 16.06
N GLN A 34 -1.62 -8.16 15.31
CA GLN A 34 -2.45 -7.35 14.41
C GLN A 34 -3.30 -6.31 15.15
N LEU A 35 -3.71 -6.62 16.39
CA LEU A 35 -4.40 -5.66 17.24
C LEU A 35 -3.47 -4.52 17.65
N ASP A 36 -2.23 -4.82 18.04
CA ASP A 36 -1.22 -3.81 18.36
C ASP A 36 -0.87 -2.93 17.16
N GLU A 37 -0.70 -3.54 15.99
CA GLU A 37 -0.50 -2.83 14.71
C GLU A 37 -1.70 -1.92 14.39
N PHE A 38 -2.93 -2.40 14.61
CA PHE A 38 -4.14 -1.62 14.42
C PHE A 38 -4.19 -0.39 15.34
N VAL A 39 -3.92 -0.56 16.63
CA VAL A 39 -3.90 0.55 17.60
C VAL A 39 -2.80 1.54 17.25
N SER A 40 -1.62 1.05 16.90
CA SER A 40 -0.49 1.87 16.45
C SER A 40 -0.84 2.70 15.21
N LEU A 41 -1.53 2.09 14.24
CA LEU A 41 -2.02 2.79 13.05
C LEU A 41 -3.08 3.84 13.40
N TRP A 42 -4.05 3.48 14.25
CA TRP A 42 -5.10 4.39 14.72
C TRP A 42 -4.51 5.66 15.33
N LEU A 43 -3.57 5.52 16.26
CA LEU A 43 -2.92 6.66 16.90
C LEU A 43 -2.14 7.54 15.91
N ARG A 44 -1.47 6.95 14.93
CA ARG A 44 -0.72 7.70 13.90
C ARG A 44 -1.64 8.49 12.98
N LEU A 45 -2.78 7.91 12.59
CA LEU A 45 -3.74 8.58 11.72
C LEU A 45 -4.45 9.75 12.42
N GLN A 46 -4.64 9.70 13.75
CA GLN A 46 -5.16 10.84 14.52
C GLN A 46 -4.25 12.06 14.45
N ALA A 47 -2.95 11.87 14.33
CA ALA A 47 -1.97 12.95 14.20
C ALA A 47 -1.78 13.44 12.75
N MET A 48 -2.44 12.79 11.78
CA MET A 48 -2.26 13.09 10.36
C MET A 48 -3.18 14.23 9.93
N VAL A 49 -2.57 15.31 9.43
CA VAL A 49 -3.30 16.44 8.83
C VAL A 49 -3.17 16.36 7.32
N LEU A 50 -4.31 16.28 6.62
CA LEU A 50 -4.36 16.41 5.18
C LEU A 50 -4.48 17.89 4.81
N TYR A 51 -3.61 18.37 3.93
CA TYR A 51 -3.63 19.75 3.46
C TYR A 51 -4.44 19.84 2.15
N PRO A 52 -5.61 20.49 2.15
CA PRO A 52 -6.41 20.65 0.94
C PRO A 52 -5.60 21.31 -0.18
N GLY A 53 -5.71 20.78 -1.40
CA GLY A 53 -5.00 21.31 -2.57
C GLY A 53 -3.53 20.92 -2.66
N THR A 54 -2.99 20.18 -1.69
CA THR A 54 -1.65 19.59 -1.82
C THR A 54 -1.73 18.30 -2.63
N HIS A 55 -0.95 18.21 -3.71
CA HIS A 55 -0.87 16.97 -4.49
C HIS A 55 -0.09 15.90 -3.72
N ASP A 56 -0.60 14.67 -3.78
CA ASP A 56 0.10 13.50 -3.24
C ASP A 56 1.47 13.35 -3.91
N SER A 57 2.50 13.12 -3.09
CA SER A 57 3.85 12.82 -3.56
C SER A 57 4.15 11.33 -3.45
N ILE A 58 4.62 10.72 -4.54
CA ILE A 58 5.14 9.35 -4.54
C ILE A 58 6.67 9.36 -4.62
N SER A 59 7.33 8.69 -3.66
CA SER A 59 8.78 8.49 -3.67
C SER A 59 9.13 7.03 -3.96
N TRP A 60 10.06 6.80 -4.89
CA TRP A 60 10.53 5.48 -5.31
C TRP A 60 11.85 5.11 -4.64
N ARG A 61 11.84 4.15 -3.70
CA ARG A 61 13.03 3.80 -2.89
C ARG A 61 14.13 3.06 -3.67
N TRP A 62 13.82 2.57 -4.86
CA TRP A 62 14.75 1.76 -5.67
C TRP A 62 15.61 2.59 -6.63
N THR A 63 15.36 3.89 -6.74
CA THR A 63 16.23 4.83 -7.46
C THR A 63 16.90 5.76 -6.47
N PHE A 64 18.18 6.07 -6.69
CA PHE A 64 18.95 6.96 -5.80
C PHE A 64 18.29 8.33 -5.63
N HIS A 65 17.69 8.87 -6.70
CA HIS A 65 17.03 10.16 -6.67
C HIS A 65 15.61 10.13 -6.08
N GLY A 66 15.09 8.97 -5.70
CA GLY A 66 13.76 8.86 -5.10
C GLY A 66 12.60 9.13 -6.06
N ASN A 67 12.86 9.45 -7.32
CA ASN A 67 11.83 9.81 -8.28
C ASN A 67 11.21 8.57 -8.92
N TYR A 68 9.88 8.52 -8.89
CA TYR A 68 9.10 7.54 -9.62
C TYR A 68 9.02 7.90 -11.10
N THR A 69 9.25 6.91 -11.96
CA THR A 69 8.91 6.97 -13.40
C THR A 69 8.39 5.62 -13.86
N SER A 70 7.51 5.59 -14.86
CA SER A 70 7.02 4.34 -15.46
C SER A 70 8.17 3.46 -15.95
N SER A 71 9.25 4.07 -16.47
CA SER A 71 10.47 3.37 -16.87
C SER A 71 11.17 2.67 -15.70
N SER A 72 11.34 3.36 -14.57
CA SER A 72 11.97 2.78 -13.37
C SER A 72 11.13 1.65 -12.76
N ALA A 73 9.80 1.76 -12.78
CA ALA A 73 8.90 0.72 -12.30
C ALA A 73 8.98 -0.53 -13.18
N TYR A 74 8.98 -0.36 -14.51
CA TYR A 74 9.13 -1.47 -15.45
C TYR A 74 10.47 -2.20 -15.25
N LYS A 75 11.58 -1.46 -15.07
CA LYS A 75 12.88 -2.07 -14.78
C LYS A 75 12.86 -2.85 -13.46
N ALA A 76 12.21 -2.30 -12.43
CA ALA A 76 12.11 -2.94 -11.13
C ALA A 76 11.36 -4.27 -11.17
N GLN A 77 10.38 -4.42 -12.08
CA GLN A 77 9.62 -5.66 -12.25
C GLN A 77 10.50 -6.89 -12.55
N PHE A 78 11.65 -6.68 -13.19
CA PHE A 78 12.57 -7.75 -13.56
C PHE A 78 13.80 -7.84 -12.66
N LEU A 79 13.87 -7.04 -11.59
CA LEU A 79 14.96 -7.17 -10.61
C LEU A 79 14.87 -8.56 -9.96
N GLY A 80 15.97 -9.32 -10.05
CA GLY A 80 16.02 -10.70 -9.55
C GLY A 80 15.43 -11.75 -10.49
N SER A 81 15.01 -11.39 -11.70
CA SER A 81 14.58 -12.37 -12.70
C SER A 81 15.77 -13.21 -13.15
N MET A 82 15.71 -14.52 -12.95
CA MET A 82 16.70 -15.47 -13.46
C MET A 82 16.33 -15.86 -14.89
N HIS A 83 17.31 -15.85 -15.80
CA HIS A 83 17.10 -16.38 -17.15
C HIS A 83 17.08 -17.90 -17.08
N ALA A 84 16.05 -18.55 -17.63
CA ALA A 84 16.05 -19.99 -17.79
C ALA A 84 17.17 -20.37 -18.78
N GLN A 85 18.22 -21.04 -18.30
CA GLN A 85 19.24 -21.59 -19.16
C GLN A 85 18.62 -22.79 -19.90
N HIS A 86 18.54 -22.68 -21.23
CA HIS A 86 18.19 -23.82 -22.08
C HIS A 86 19.29 -24.87 -21.95
N THR A 87 19.08 -25.88 -21.13
CA THR A 87 19.94 -27.07 -21.11
C THR A 87 19.65 -27.85 -22.37
N SER A 88 20.47 -27.65 -23.40
CA SER A 88 20.49 -28.55 -24.56
C SER A 88 21.00 -29.91 -24.07
N THR A 89 20.08 -30.85 -23.86
CA THR A 89 20.40 -32.26 -23.66
C THR A 89 20.90 -32.83 -24.97
N VAL A 90 22.13 -33.34 -24.94
CA VAL A 90 22.81 -34.09 -26.02
C VAL A 90 22.11 -35.44 -26.22
#